data_AF-A0A7X8EP68-F1
#
_entry.id   AF-A0A7X8EP68-F1
#
_cell.length_a   1.000
_cell.length_b   1.000
_cell.length_c   1.000
_cell.angle_alpha   90.00
_cell.angle_beta   90.00
_cell.angle_gamma   90.00
#
_symmetry.space_group_name_H-M   'P 1'
#
loop_
_entity.id
_entity.type
_entity.pdbx_description
1 polymer ?
#
loop_
_entity_poly.entity_id
_entity_poly.type
_entity_poly.pdbx_seq_one_letter_code
_entity_poly.pdbx_strand_id
1 'polypeptide(L)'
;MDDLTSGRVEKIRTRFPPEPNGYLHIGHAKSICLNFGLAEQFGGTCNLRFDDTNPEKEEEEYVNSIMEDVSWLGFKWDRLCYASDYFQQFYEWALELIRDGKAYVDHQSADEIRETRGTLTRPGKNSPYRERTVEENLSLFESMKRGEIEEGACVLRAKIDMANPNLNMRDPVLYRIMHRDHLRTGGEWCIYPMYDFAHGYEDAIEGVTHSICTLEFEDHRPLYDWLIDNVSVPSRPRQYEFARLNLTYTVMSKRLLLILVNEGLVSGWNDPRMPTISGIRRRGYTPSAIRAFCREIGVAKANSMVDIEFLHHVIREELNSDAKRVMAVLEPLKVVIENYPEGKTEMIEAENNPERPEDGTRQLPFSRELYIEREDFMEEPPKKFFRLSPGKEVRLKHAYLITCTEVIKNEEGEVVELRCVYDPESRGGEAPDGRRVKGTLHWVSAAHGERAEVRLYDHLFTRRDMSDLEEGKTFRDYINPDSLRTLKNCILEPGLGAASPRERFQFLRQGYFCADRDSTPDRPVFNRTVALKDSWAKTVQKDQTN
;
A
#
# COMPACT_ATOMS: atom_id res chain seq x y z
N MET A 1 19.99 -1.92 21.10
CA MET A 1 20.33 -1.40 22.45
C MET A 1 21.64 -2.00 22.92
N ASP A 2 21.75 -3.33 23.00
CA ASP A 2 22.97 -4.04 23.41
C ASP A 2 24.25 -3.59 22.67
N ASP A 3 24.17 -3.36 21.35
CA ASP A 3 25.31 -2.90 20.56
C ASP A 3 25.76 -1.47 20.88
N LEU A 4 24.84 -0.60 21.30
CA LEU A 4 25.16 0.75 21.78
C LEU A 4 25.76 0.69 23.19
N THR A 5 25.16 -0.11 24.08
CA THR A 5 25.61 -0.28 25.47
C THR A 5 27.00 -0.92 25.55
N SER A 6 27.26 -1.91 24.69
CA SER A 6 28.56 -2.59 24.61
C SER A 6 29.65 -1.77 23.91
N GLY A 7 29.27 -0.67 23.24
CA GLY A 7 30.20 0.14 22.45
C GLY A 7 30.61 -0.51 21.12
N ARG A 8 29.94 -1.58 20.66
CA ARG A 8 30.18 -2.14 19.31
C ARG A 8 29.93 -1.09 18.24
N VAL A 9 28.92 -0.24 18.45
CA VAL A 9 28.58 0.86 17.56
C VAL A 9 28.33 2.12 18.39
N GLU A 10 28.81 3.27 17.92
CA GLU A 10 28.55 4.56 18.58
C GLU A 10 27.16 5.11 18.22
N LYS A 11 26.70 4.81 17.00
CA LYS A 11 25.44 5.32 16.45
C LYS A 11 24.80 4.28 15.52
N ILE A 12 23.47 4.18 15.57
CA ILE A 12 22.72 3.33 14.63
C ILE A 12 22.71 3.98 13.25
N ARG A 13 23.04 3.20 12.23
CA ARG A 13 23.01 3.59 10.82
C ARG A 13 22.32 2.48 10.05
N THR A 14 21.15 2.78 9.49
CA THR A 14 20.31 1.87 8.71
C THR A 14 20.18 2.37 7.28
N ARG A 15 19.52 1.58 6.43
CA ARG A 15 19.17 1.98 5.06
C ARG A 15 17.88 1.32 4.60
N PHE A 16 17.14 2.01 3.75
CA PHE A 16 16.09 1.40 2.93
C PHE A 16 16.62 1.29 1.48
N PRO A 17 16.90 0.06 0.98
CA PRO A 17 17.55 -0.13 -0.31
C PRO A 17 16.61 -0.74 -1.38
N PRO A 18 15.56 -0.05 -1.88
CA PRO A 18 14.72 -0.60 -2.94
C PRO A 18 15.44 -0.64 -4.30
N GLU A 19 15.16 -1.66 -5.10
CA GLU A 19 15.46 -1.64 -6.53
C GLU A 19 14.50 -0.65 -7.25
N PRO A 20 14.98 0.25 -8.11
CA PRO A 20 14.15 1.25 -8.79
C PRO A 20 13.44 0.67 -10.04
N ASN A 21 12.73 -0.43 -9.86
CA ASN A 21 12.12 -1.18 -10.95
C ASN A 21 10.61 -1.36 -10.80
N GLY A 22 10.01 -0.82 -9.73
CA GLY A 22 8.59 -0.95 -9.44
C GLY A 22 8.13 -0.02 -8.33
N TYR A 23 6.81 0.17 -8.25
CA TYR A 23 6.18 0.95 -7.19
C TYR A 23 6.26 0.27 -5.83
N LEU A 24 6.42 1.06 -4.78
CA LEU A 24 6.35 0.57 -3.40
C LEU A 24 4.92 0.12 -3.06
N HIS A 25 4.83 -0.81 -2.11
CA HIS A 25 3.57 -1.36 -1.61
C HIS A 25 3.62 -1.44 -0.10
N ILE A 26 2.48 -1.74 0.54
CA ILE A 26 2.35 -1.75 2.00
C ILE A 26 3.39 -2.62 2.73
N GLY A 27 3.93 -3.65 2.08
CA GLY A 27 5.04 -4.45 2.62
C GLY A 27 6.35 -3.68 2.72
N HIS A 28 6.62 -2.79 1.76
CA HIS A 28 7.74 -1.86 1.80
C HIS A 28 7.52 -0.83 2.92
N ALA A 29 6.28 -0.41 3.21
CA ALA A 29 6.03 0.47 4.36
C ALA A 29 6.51 -0.15 5.68
N LYS A 30 6.37 -1.47 5.87
CA LYS A 30 6.94 -2.15 7.06
C LYS A 30 8.45 -1.99 7.12
N SER A 31 9.16 -2.20 6.00
CA SER A 31 10.61 -2.03 5.92
C SER A 31 11.05 -0.57 6.15
N ILE A 32 10.32 0.39 5.58
CA ILE A 32 10.55 1.83 5.74
C ILE A 32 10.37 2.21 7.22
N CYS A 33 9.21 1.90 7.81
CA CYS A 33 8.94 2.21 9.21
C CYS A 33 9.96 1.57 10.15
N LEU A 34 10.45 0.37 9.84
CA LEU A 34 11.49 -0.28 10.61
C LEU A 34 12.84 0.43 10.50
N ASN A 35 13.35 0.63 9.27
CA ASN A 35 14.68 1.20 9.05
C ASN A 35 14.77 2.66 9.49
N PHE A 36 13.82 3.50 9.06
CA PHE A 36 13.79 4.91 9.44
C PHE A 36 13.38 5.09 10.90
N GLY A 37 12.40 4.33 11.38
CA GLY A 37 11.93 4.42 12.77
C GLY A 37 13.01 4.02 13.79
N LEU A 38 13.84 3.00 13.48
CA LEU A 38 14.99 2.66 14.33
C LEU A 38 16.03 3.78 14.38
N ALA A 39 16.31 4.42 13.24
CA ALA A 39 17.21 5.56 13.22
C ALA A 39 16.65 6.72 14.06
N GLU A 40 15.38 7.08 13.91
CA GLU A 40 14.75 8.14 14.72
C GLU A 40 14.76 7.80 16.23
N GLN A 41 14.37 6.58 16.59
CA GLN A 41 14.27 6.15 17.99
C GLN A 41 15.61 6.18 18.73
N PHE A 42 16.71 5.84 18.05
CA PHE A 42 18.04 5.77 18.66
C PHE A 42 18.95 6.94 18.28
N GLY A 43 18.40 8.03 17.73
CA GLY A 43 19.19 9.21 17.32
C GLY A 43 20.22 8.91 16.22
N GLY A 44 19.95 7.89 15.41
CA GLY A 44 20.71 7.33 14.30
C GLY A 44 20.65 8.13 12.99
N THR A 45 21.02 7.48 11.88
CA THR A 45 20.74 7.93 10.51
C THR A 45 20.17 6.77 9.68
N CYS A 46 19.37 7.09 8.67
CA CYS A 46 18.85 6.12 7.72
C CYS A 46 19.03 6.65 6.30
N ASN A 47 19.74 5.91 5.44
CA ASN A 47 19.91 6.25 4.04
C ASN A 47 18.72 5.74 3.21
N LEU A 48 18.40 6.44 2.13
CA LEU A 48 17.63 5.89 1.02
C LEU A 48 18.64 5.52 -0.06
N ARG A 49 18.75 4.23 -0.37
CA ARG A 49 19.66 3.73 -1.40
C ARG A 49 18.88 3.10 -2.54
N PHE A 50 19.18 3.44 -3.78
CA PHE A 50 18.71 2.65 -4.90
C PHE A 50 19.71 1.54 -5.18
N ASP A 51 19.25 0.29 -5.10
CA ASP A 51 20.01 -0.87 -5.56
C ASP A 51 19.83 -0.98 -7.07
N ASP A 52 20.54 -0.11 -7.78
CA ASP A 52 20.50 0.08 -9.23
C ASP A 52 21.65 -0.69 -9.90
N THR A 53 21.75 -1.98 -9.60
CA THR A 53 22.80 -2.87 -10.14
C THR A 53 22.39 -3.52 -11.46
N ASN A 54 21.16 -3.30 -11.95
CA ASN A 54 20.59 -4.04 -13.08
C ASN A 54 19.99 -3.10 -14.16
N PRO A 55 20.75 -2.76 -15.21
CA PRO A 55 20.38 -1.71 -16.16
C PRO A 55 19.10 -1.99 -16.99
N GLU A 56 18.62 -3.24 -17.06
CA GLU A 56 17.43 -3.59 -17.87
C GLU A 56 16.09 -3.15 -17.27
N LYS A 57 16.03 -2.93 -15.96
CA LYS A 57 14.74 -2.85 -15.24
C LYS A 57 14.49 -1.50 -14.58
N GLU A 58 15.36 -0.53 -14.82
CA GLU A 58 15.39 0.71 -14.06
C GLU A 58 14.79 1.85 -14.85
N GLU A 59 13.89 2.60 -14.21
CA GLU A 59 13.24 3.76 -14.82
C GLU A 59 13.22 4.92 -13.83
N GLU A 60 13.46 6.13 -14.33
CA GLU A 60 13.43 7.37 -13.53
C GLU A 60 12.06 7.58 -12.85
N GLU A 61 10.98 7.07 -13.44
CA GLU A 61 9.64 7.07 -12.86
C GLU A 61 9.60 6.37 -11.49
N TYR A 62 10.24 5.20 -11.36
CA TYR A 62 10.24 4.44 -10.11
C TYR A 62 11.09 5.11 -9.04
N VAL A 63 12.24 5.69 -9.41
CA VAL A 63 13.09 6.49 -8.52
C VAL A 63 12.26 7.62 -7.89
N ASN A 64 11.57 8.40 -8.72
CA ASN A 64 10.75 9.51 -8.28
C ASN A 64 9.56 9.04 -7.41
N SER A 65 8.87 7.97 -7.80
CA SER A 65 7.76 7.44 -7.00
C SER A 65 8.20 6.90 -5.64
N ILE A 66 9.35 6.23 -5.56
CA ILE A 66 9.90 5.70 -4.31
C ILE A 66 10.21 6.85 -3.35
N MET A 67 10.88 7.90 -3.84
CA MET A 67 11.18 9.11 -3.05
C MET A 67 9.92 9.82 -2.58
N GLU A 68 8.90 9.93 -3.45
CA GLU A 68 7.61 10.54 -3.11
C GLU A 68 6.89 9.73 -2.02
N ASP A 69 6.89 8.40 -2.11
CA ASP A 69 6.20 7.52 -1.16
C ASP A 69 6.90 7.47 0.21
N VAL A 70 8.24 7.46 0.25
CA VAL A 70 9.02 7.59 1.50
C VAL A 70 8.75 8.94 2.17
N SER A 71 8.76 10.02 1.38
CA SER A 71 8.47 11.38 1.88
C SER A 71 7.02 11.50 2.36
N TRP A 72 6.06 10.91 1.64
CA TRP A 72 4.65 10.91 2.01
C TRP A 72 4.41 10.18 3.33
N LEU A 73 5.08 9.04 3.56
CA LEU A 73 5.10 8.35 4.85
C LEU A 73 5.71 9.19 5.99
N GLY A 74 6.28 10.35 5.67
CA GLY A 74 6.78 11.35 6.60
C GLY A 74 8.17 11.06 7.14
N PHE A 75 8.94 10.23 6.43
CA PHE A 75 10.34 9.99 6.75
C PHE A 75 11.25 10.84 5.88
N LYS A 76 12.43 11.18 6.42
CA LYS A 76 13.48 11.88 5.71
C LYS A 76 14.76 11.04 5.77
N TRP A 77 15.37 10.81 4.61
CA TRP A 77 16.67 10.16 4.54
C TRP A 77 17.81 11.12 4.86
N ASP A 78 18.88 10.57 5.44
CA ASP A 78 20.13 11.28 5.71
C ASP A 78 20.90 11.53 4.40
N ARG A 79 21.10 10.45 3.63
CA ARG A 79 21.71 10.49 2.31
C ARG A 79 20.85 9.76 1.28
N LEU A 80 20.86 10.29 0.07
CA LEU A 80 20.38 9.60 -1.12
C LEU A 80 21.59 8.94 -1.79
N CYS A 81 21.56 7.63 -1.93
CA CYS A 81 22.68 6.83 -2.46
C CYS A 81 22.22 6.01 -3.66
N TYR A 82 23.15 5.67 -4.54
CA TYR A 82 22.97 4.75 -5.66
C TYR A 82 24.08 3.72 -5.62
N ALA A 83 23.75 2.44 -5.75
CA ALA A 83 24.76 1.37 -5.84
C ALA A 83 25.69 1.59 -7.05
N SER A 84 25.18 2.17 -8.13
CA SER A 84 25.95 2.54 -9.31
C SER A 84 27.07 3.55 -9.06
N ASP A 85 26.95 4.41 -8.04
CA ASP A 85 28.03 5.32 -7.63
C ASP A 85 29.26 4.53 -7.08
N TYR A 86 29.10 3.23 -6.78
CA TYR A 86 30.12 2.38 -6.16
C TYR A 86 30.71 1.33 -7.11
N PHE A 87 30.28 1.27 -8.37
CA PHE A 87 30.76 0.26 -9.34
C PHE A 87 32.28 0.21 -9.47
N GLN A 88 32.95 1.36 -9.47
CA GLN A 88 34.41 1.39 -9.51
C GLN A 88 35.04 0.73 -8.28
N GLN A 89 34.50 0.97 -7.08
CA GLN A 89 35.00 0.34 -5.85
C GLN A 89 34.69 -1.17 -5.84
N PHE A 90 33.52 -1.58 -6.32
CA PHE A 90 33.17 -3.00 -6.47
C PHE A 90 34.14 -3.72 -7.43
N TYR A 91 34.53 -3.07 -8.52
CA TYR A 91 35.51 -3.61 -9.46
C TYR A 91 36.89 -3.76 -8.79
N GLU A 92 37.32 -2.77 -8.01
CA GLU A 92 38.58 -2.83 -7.26
C GLU A 92 38.59 -3.97 -6.23
N TRP A 93 37.49 -4.19 -5.51
CA TRP A 93 37.37 -5.32 -4.57
C TRP A 93 37.27 -6.67 -5.29
N ALA A 94 36.68 -6.74 -6.47
CA ALA A 94 36.76 -7.95 -7.30
C ALA A 94 38.20 -8.26 -7.70
N LEU A 95 39.00 -7.25 -8.07
CA LEU A 95 40.43 -7.42 -8.33
C LEU A 95 41.20 -7.86 -7.08
N GLU A 96 40.87 -7.34 -5.90
CA GLU A 96 41.45 -7.80 -4.62
C GLU A 96 41.16 -9.28 -4.38
N LEU A 97 39.91 -9.72 -4.54
CA LEU A 97 39.54 -11.13 -4.43
C LEU A 97 40.30 -12.02 -5.42
N ILE A 98 40.48 -11.57 -6.67
CA ILE A 98 41.24 -12.32 -7.67
C ILE A 98 42.71 -12.45 -7.26
N ARG A 99 43.34 -11.36 -6.80
CA ARG A 99 44.74 -11.36 -6.33
C ARG A 99 44.97 -12.28 -5.15
N ASP A 100 43.99 -12.37 -4.26
CA ASP A 100 43.99 -13.28 -3.12
C ASP A 100 43.67 -14.74 -3.48
N GLY A 101 43.39 -15.04 -4.76
CA GLY A 101 42.98 -16.37 -5.21
C GLY A 101 41.59 -16.78 -4.71
N LYS A 102 40.74 -15.81 -4.35
CA LYS A 102 39.38 -15.98 -3.84
C LYS A 102 38.29 -15.72 -4.88
N ALA A 103 38.65 -15.40 -6.11
CA ALA A 103 37.73 -15.29 -7.24
C ALA A 103 38.40 -15.75 -8.54
N TYR A 104 37.60 -16.24 -9.48
CA TYR A 104 38.06 -16.71 -10.79
C TYR A 104 37.00 -16.46 -11.88
N VAL A 105 37.45 -16.31 -13.12
CA VAL A 105 36.57 -16.22 -14.28
C VAL A 105 36.17 -17.63 -14.71
N ASP A 106 34.88 -17.86 -14.92
CA ASP A 106 34.30 -19.14 -15.29
C ASP A 106 33.65 -19.05 -16.68
N HIS A 107 33.98 -19.97 -17.57
CA HIS A 107 33.42 -20.05 -18.93
C HIS A 107 32.37 -21.15 -19.07
N GLN A 108 31.99 -21.79 -17.96
CA GLN A 108 30.80 -22.64 -17.95
C GLN A 108 29.57 -21.80 -18.27
N SER A 109 28.70 -22.32 -19.13
CA SER A 109 27.38 -21.77 -19.39
C SER A 109 26.51 -21.77 -18.13
N ALA A 110 25.43 -20.99 -18.13
CA ALA A 110 24.50 -20.93 -16.99
C ALA A 110 23.92 -22.30 -16.61
N ASP A 111 23.63 -23.16 -17.60
CA ASP A 111 23.14 -24.52 -17.37
C ASP A 111 24.22 -25.42 -16.77
N GLU A 112 25.46 -25.34 -17.27
CA GLU A 112 26.58 -26.08 -16.70
C GLU A 112 26.89 -25.66 -15.26
N ILE A 113 26.85 -24.35 -14.95
CA ILE A 113 27.00 -23.84 -13.59
C ILE A 113 25.89 -24.39 -12.69
N ARG A 114 24.64 -24.41 -13.17
CA ARG A 114 23.51 -24.97 -12.41
C ARG A 114 23.70 -26.46 -12.13
N GLU A 115 24.20 -27.22 -13.09
CA GLU A 115 24.49 -28.64 -12.92
C GLU A 115 25.65 -28.90 -11.95
N THR A 116 26.75 -28.15 -12.09
CA THR A 116 27.94 -28.30 -11.22
C THR A 116 27.70 -27.78 -9.81
N ARG A 117 26.79 -26.83 -9.59
CA ARG A 117 26.41 -26.37 -8.25
C ARG A 117 25.74 -27.45 -7.41
N GLY A 118 25.20 -28.50 -8.03
CA GLY A 118 24.55 -29.61 -7.35
C GLY A 118 23.16 -29.25 -6.81
N THR A 119 22.70 -29.97 -5.79
CA THR A 119 21.39 -29.76 -5.15
C THR A 119 21.55 -29.66 -3.64
N LEU A 120 20.44 -29.45 -2.91
CA LEU A 120 20.42 -29.53 -1.44
C LEU A 120 20.87 -30.90 -0.91
N THR A 121 20.74 -31.97 -1.72
CA THR A 121 21.10 -33.34 -1.35
C THR A 121 22.38 -33.85 -1.99
N ARG A 122 22.88 -33.19 -3.04
CA ARG A 122 24.09 -33.58 -3.77
C ARG A 122 25.12 -32.46 -3.75
N PRO A 123 26.38 -32.71 -3.32
CA PRO A 123 27.42 -31.69 -3.31
C PRO A 123 27.72 -31.21 -4.73
N GLY A 124 28.21 -29.98 -4.83
CA GLY A 124 28.69 -29.42 -6.09
C GLY A 124 30.04 -29.99 -6.51
N LYS A 125 30.44 -29.68 -7.73
CA LYS A 125 31.73 -30.04 -8.32
C LYS A 125 32.46 -28.78 -8.77
N ASN A 126 33.77 -28.75 -8.59
CA ASN A 126 34.58 -27.62 -9.05
C ASN A 126 34.45 -27.42 -10.57
N SER A 127 34.34 -26.16 -10.98
CA SER A 127 34.46 -25.78 -12.38
C SER A 127 35.84 -26.19 -12.93
N PRO A 128 35.95 -26.62 -14.20
CA PRO A 128 37.24 -26.82 -14.86
C PRO A 128 38.14 -25.58 -14.84
N TYR A 129 37.55 -24.39 -14.73
CA TYR A 129 38.25 -23.10 -14.73
C TYR A 129 38.62 -22.59 -13.33
N ARG A 130 38.27 -23.35 -12.27
CA ARG A 130 38.45 -22.92 -10.87
C ARG A 130 39.90 -22.73 -10.43
N GLU A 131 40.84 -23.43 -11.08
CA GLU A 131 42.27 -23.41 -10.75
C GLU A 131 43.10 -22.55 -11.72
N ARG A 132 42.47 -21.63 -12.46
CA ARG A 132 43.15 -20.59 -13.24
C ARG A 132 44.11 -19.78 -12.37
N THR A 133 45.23 -19.33 -12.96
CA THR A 133 46.18 -18.48 -12.24
C THR A 133 45.61 -17.09 -12.01
N VAL A 134 46.20 -16.36 -11.05
CA VAL A 134 45.79 -14.98 -10.75
C VAL A 134 45.93 -14.09 -11.99
N GLU A 135 47.03 -14.22 -12.74
CA GLU A 135 47.32 -13.43 -13.93
C GLU A 135 46.30 -13.68 -15.05
N GLU A 136 45.92 -14.94 -15.28
CA GLU A 136 44.90 -15.29 -16.26
C GLU A 136 43.54 -14.69 -15.88
N ASN A 137 43.14 -14.82 -14.61
CA ASN A 137 41.87 -14.26 -14.13
C ASN A 137 41.84 -12.73 -14.22
N LEU A 138 42.93 -12.04 -13.87
CA LEU A 138 43.03 -10.58 -13.99
C LEU A 138 42.90 -10.13 -15.45
N SER A 139 43.62 -10.78 -16.36
CA SER A 139 43.55 -10.45 -17.79
C SER A 139 42.16 -10.70 -18.38
N LEU A 140 41.52 -11.81 -18.02
CA LEU A 140 40.16 -12.12 -18.48
C LEU A 140 39.14 -11.11 -17.91
N PHE A 141 39.20 -10.81 -16.62
CA PHE A 141 38.27 -9.88 -15.99
C PHE A 141 38.41 -8.45 -16.53
N GLU A 142 39.63 -8.02 -16.86
CA GLU A 142 39.85 -6.76 -17.58
C GLU A 142 39.24 -6.79 -18.99
N SER A 143 39.40 -7.90 -19.71
CA SER A 143 38.80 -8.07 -21.05
C SER A 143 37.26 -8.06 -20.99
N MET A 144 36.68 -8.63 -19.93
CA MET A 144 35.24 -8.52 -19.64
C MET A 144 34.85 -7.04 -19.46
N LYS A 145 35.59 -6.26 -18.65
CA LYS A 145 35.31 -4.82 -18.43
C LYS A 145 35.47 -3.98 -19.71
N ARG A 146 36.38 -4.35 -20.61
CA ARG A 146 36.59 -3.66 -21.90
C ARG A 146 35.51 -4.00 -22.95
N GLY A 147 34.59 -4.91 -22.66
CA GLY A 147 33.53 -5.33 -23.59
C GLY A 147 34.05 -6.17 -24.76
N GLU A 148 35.19 -6.85 -24.59
CA GLU A 148 35.80 -7.70 -25.62
C GLU A 148 35.18 -9.10 -25.68
N ILE A 149 34.34 -9.43 -24.71
CA ILE A 149 33.75 -10.75 -24.53
C ILE A 149 32.22 -10.62 -24.62
N GLU A 150 31.59 -11.51 -25.39
CA GLU A 150 30.15 -11.52 -25.59
C GLU A 150 29.35 -11.81 -24.30
N GLU A 151 28.11 -11.33 -24.26
CA GLU A 151 27.19 -11.58 -23.16
C GLU A 151 27.03 -13.09 -22.90
N GLY A 152 27.10 -13.49 -21.62
CA GLY A 152 26.92 -14.88 -21.20
C GLY A 152 28.10 -15.81 -21.53
N ALA A 153 29.16 -15.35 -22.21
CA ALA A 153 30.31 -16.19 -22.53
C ALA A 153 31.17 -16.54 -21.29
N CYS A 154 31.22 -15.65 -20.29
CA CYS A 154 31.82 -15.95 -19.00
C CYS A 154 31.28 -15.06 -17.87
N VAL A 155 31.56 -15.47 -16.63
CA VAL A 155 31.20 -14.75 -15.41
C VAL A 155 32.37 -14.74 -14.42
N LEU A 156 32.42 -13.77 -13.50
CA LEU A 156 33.33 -13.84 -12.35
C LEU A 156 32.62 -14.59 -11.22
N ARG A 157 33.27 -15.55 -10.58
CA ARG A 157 32.75 -16.30 -9.44
C ARG A 157 33.67 -16.18 -8.24
N ALA A 158 33.10 -16.18 -7.04
CA ALA A 158 33.88 -16.38 -5.82
C ALA A 158 34.40 -17.82 -5.75
N LYS A 159 35.55 -18.02 -5.10
CA LYS A 159 36.17 -19.32 -4.83
C LYS A 159 36.01 -19.62 -3.35
N ILE A 160 34.95 -20.33 -3.00
CA ILE A 160 34.56 -20.62 -1.61
C ILE A 160 34.61 -22.14 -1.40
N ASP A 161 33.46 -22.82 -1.42
CA ASP A 161 33.37 -24.25 -1.17
C ASP A 161 32.21 -24.88 -1.95
N MET A 162 32.53 -25.65 -2.99
CA MET A 162 31.53 -26.34 -3.81
C MET A 162 30.79 -27.47 -3.07
N ALA A 163 31.31 -27.95 -1.95
CA ALA A 163 30.67 -28.97 -1.12
C ALA A 163 29.81 -28.38 0.02
N ASN A 164 29.75 -27.05 0.15
CA ASN A 164 29.06 -26.40 1.25
C ASN A 164 27.57 -26.79 1.31
N PRO A 165 26.99 -27.03 2.50
CA PRO A 165 25.55 -27.31 2.62
C PRO A 165 24.69 -26.12 2.18
N ASN A 166 25.18 -24.90 2.32
CA ASN A 166 24.52 -23.69 1.82
C ASN A 166 24.88 -23.48 0.32
N LEU A 167 23.87 -23.47 -0.55
CA LEU A 167 24.04 -23.27 -1.98
C LEU A 167 24.67 -21.91 -2.33
N ASN A 168 24.41 -20.87 -1.52
CA ASN A 168 24.97 -19.53 -1.72
C ASN A 168 26.49 -19.50 -1.52
N MET A 169 27.05 -20.47 -0.78
CA MET A 169 28.49 -20.60 -0.57
C MET A 169 29.18 -21.47 -1.64
N ARG A 170 28.44 -22.00 -2.62
CA ARG A 170 28.98 -22.81 -3.72
C ARG A 170 29.39 -21.94 -4.89
N ASP A 171 30.56 -21.32 -4.76
CA ASP A 171 31.19 -20.42 -5.73
C ASP A 171 30.16 -19.51 -6.44
N PRO A 172 29.49 -18.59 -5.72
CA PRO A 172 28.46 -17.73 -6.30
C PRO A 172 29.03 -16.81 -7.37
N VAL A 173 28.18 -16.42 -8.32
CA VAL A 173 28.52 -15.44 -9.35
C VAL A 173 28.60 -14.05 -8.72
N LEU A 174 29.67 -13.33 -9.02
CA LEU A 174 29.95 -11.97 -8.54
C LEU A 174 29.67 -10.92 -9.62
N TYR A 175 30.06 -11.19 -10.86
CA TYR A 175 29.83 -10.31 -12.01
C TYR A 175 29.32 -11.10 -13.22
N ARG A 176 28.49 -10.43 -14.01
CA ARG A 176 28.03 -10.88 -15.33
C ARG A 176 28.29 -9.81 -16.39
N ILE A 177 28.43 -10.23 -17.64
CA ILE A 177 28.54 -9.35 -18.80
C ILE A 177 27.14 -8.99 -19.28
N MET A 178 26.92 -7.71 -19.56
CA MET A 178 25.69 -7.15 -20.15
C MET A 178 26.05 -5.87 -20.91
N HIS A 179 25.89 -5.89 -22.23
CA HIS A 179 26.14 -4.80 -23.16
C HIS A 179 24.90 -3.90 -23.26
N ARG A 180 24.60 -3.23 -22.14
CA ARG A 180 23.45 -2.32 -21.98
C ARG A 180 23.91 -1.04 -21.31
N ASP A 181 23.35 0.08 -21.73
CA ASP A 181 23.59 1.35 -21.04
C ASP A 181 22.87 1.35 -19.69
N HIS A 182 23.55 1.83 -18.66
CA HIS A 182 22.96 2.06 -17.35
C HIS A 182 22.33 3.46 -17.27
N LEU A 183 21.19 3.58 -16.57
CA LEU A 183 20.45 4.85 -16.46
C LEU A 183 21.32 6.02 -15.97
N ARG A 184 22.30 5.74 -15.09
CA ARG A 184 23.16 6.76 -14.48
C ARG A 184 24.59 6.80 -15.01
N THR A 185 25.16 5.65 -15.34
CA THR A 185 26.58 5.52 -15.72
C THR A 185 26.75 5.35 -17.24
N GLY A 186 25.64 5.34 -18.00
CA GLY A 186 25.66 5.18 -19.45
C GLY A 186 26.38 3.89 -19.86
N GLY A 187 27.15 3.97 -20.93
CA GLY A 187 27.97 2.86 -21.45
C GLY A 187 29.36 2.74 -20.81
N GLU A 188 29.61 3.33 -19.64
CA GLU A 188 30.91 3.19 -18.96
C GLU A 188 31.19 1.74 -18.51
N TRP A 189 30.12 1.01 -18.21
CA TRP A 189 30.18 -0.36 -17.71
C TRP A 189 29.48 -1.30 -18.68
N CYS A 190 30.08 -2.47 -18.89
CA CYS A 190 29.49 -3.60 -19.61
C CYS A 190 29.53 -4.90 -18.79
N ILE A 191 29.98 -4.79 -17.54
CA ILE A 191 29.92 -5.82 -16.51
C ILE A 191 29.19 -5.25 -15.31
N TYR A 192 28.28 -6.02 -14.74
CA TYR A 192 27.46 -5.58 -13.62
C TYR A 192 27.57 -6.56 -12.46
N PRO A 193 27.69 -6.05 -11.22
CA PRO A 193 27.76 -6.89 -10.04
C PRO A 193 26.42 -7.60 -9.80
N MET A 194 26.49 -8.77 -9.19
CA MET A 194 25.30 -9.46 -8.68
C MET A 194 24.88 -8.87 -7.33
N TYR A 195 23.59 -8.97 -6.99
CA TYR A 195 23.02 -8.49 -5.72
C TYR A 195 23.88 -8.87 -4.50
N ASP A 196 24.19 -10.16 -4.34
CA ASP A 196 24.96 -10.65 -3.19
C ASP A 196 26.36 -10.01 -3.09
N PHE A 197 26.97 -9.67 -4.22
CA PHE A 197 28.28 -9.04 -4.27
C PHE A 197 28.22 -7.55 -3.90
N ALA A 198 27.22 -6.83 -4.41
CA ALA A 198 27.10 -5.39 -4.18
C ALA A 198 26.56 -5.07 -2.77
N HIS A 199 25.56 -5.81 -2.28
CA HIS A 199 24.74 -5.40 -1.15
C HIS A 199 25.52 -5.13 0.15
N GLY A 200 26.42 -6.05 0.54
CA GLY A 200 27.25 -5.87 1.73
C GLY A 200 28.30 -4.78 1.58
N TYR A 201 28.82 -4.61 0.37
CA TYR A 201 29.79 -3.58 0.04
C TYR A 201 29.19 -2.18 0.06
N GLU A 202 27.97 -2.00 -0.43
CA GLU A 202 27.21 -0.76 -0.26
C GLU A 202 27.06 -0.41 1.22
N ASP A 203 26.64 -1.38 2.04
CA ASP A 203 26.46 -1.20 3.47
C ASP A 203 27.79 -0.83 4.16
N ALA A 204 28.89 -1.44 3.74
CA ALA A 204 30.21 -1.16 4.27
C ALA A 204 30.70 0.26 3.89
N ILE A 205 30.54 0.67 2.63
CA ILE A 205 30.90 2.01 2.14
C ILE A 205 30.12 3.09 2.89
N GLU A 206 28.84 2.85 3.14
CA GLU A 206 27.95 3.81 3.82
C GLU A 206 28.12 3.82 5.34
N GLY A 207 28.85 2.85 5.90
CA GLY A 207 28.99 2.70 7.34
C GLY A 207 27.71 2.23 8.01
N VAL A 208 26.85 1.48 7.31
CA VAL A 208 25.65 0.86 7.89
C VAL A 208 26.08 -0.02 9.06
N THR A 209 25.35 0.03 10.17
CA THR A 209 25.64 -0.80 11.34
C THR A 209 24.70 -2.00 11.45
N HIS A 210 23.45 -1.80 11.03
CA HIS A 210 22.39 -2.80 11.05
C HIS A 210 21.77 -2.86 9.66
N SER A 211 22.20 -3.82 8.86
CA SER A 211 21.63 -4.11 7.54
C SER A 211 20.38 -4.96 7.73
N ILE A 212 19.20 -4.36 7.53
CA ILE A 212 17.93 -5.02 7.82
C ILE A 212 17.27 -5.45 6.52
N CYS A 213 17.04 -6.75 6.36
CA CYS A 213 16.43 -7.37 5.18
C CYS A 213 15.33 -8.37 5.58
N THR A 214 14.64 -8.95 4.61
CA THR A 214 13.60 -9.95 4.89
C THR A 214 14.18 -11.37 5.01
N LEU A 215 13.42 -12.30 5.59
CA LEU A 215 13.85 -13.70 5.81
C LEU A 215 14.28 -14.44 4.54
N GLU A 216 13.84 -14.00 3.36
CA GLU A 216 14.29 -14.55 2.08
C GLU A 216 15.82 -14.47 1.89
N PHE A 217 16.51 -13.58 2.62
CA PHE A 217 17.96 -13.39 2.57
C PHE A 217 18.70 -14.01 3.77
N GLU A 218 18.04 -14.82 4.61
CA GLU A 218 18.70 -15.45 5.76
C GLU A 218 19.82 -16.42 5.33
N ASP A 219 19.58 -17.23 4.29
CA ASP A 219 20.57 -18.12 3.70
C ASP A 219 21.66 -17.38 2.91
N HIS A 220 21.50 -16.08 2.66
CA HIS A 220 22.49 -15.22 2.01
C HIS A 220 23.47 -14.60 3.02
N ARG A 221 23.11 -14.54 4.31
CA ARG A 221 23.98 -13.97 5.37
C ARG A 221 25.39 -14.56 5.41
N PRO A 222 25.60 -15.89 5.29
CA PRO A 222 26.97 -16.43 5.28
C PRO A 222 27.83 -15.91 4.13
N LEU A 223 27.23 -15.64 2.97
CA LEU A 223 27.92 -15.06 1.82
C LEU A 223 28.19 -13.57 2.04
N TYR A 224 27.22 -12.85 2.58
CA TYR A 224 27.38 -11.46 3.01
C TYR A 224 28.59 -11.31 3.95
N ASP A 225 28.65 -12.12 5.01
CA ASP A 225 29.75 -12.10 5.98
C ASP A 225 31.08 -12.49 5.32
N TRP A 226 31.09 -13.52 4.46
CA TRP A 226 32.29 -13.93 3.73
C TRP A 226 32.85 -12.81 2.85
N LEU A 227 32.01 -12.07 2.13
CA LEU A 227 32.46 -10.97 1.27
C LEU A 227 33.09 -9.83 2.07
N ILE A 228 32.48 -9.47 3.21
CA ILE A 228 32.98 -8.45 4.15
C ILE A 228 34.30 -8.88 4.79
N ASP A 229 34.47 -10.16 5.11
CA ASP A 229 35.67 -10.68 5.76
C ASP A 229 36.88 -10.78 4.83
N ASN A 230 36.65 -10.83 3.52
CA ASN A 230 37.67 -11.18 2.55
C ASN A 230 38.20 -10.02 1.70
N VAL A 231 37.71 -8.79 1.91
CA VAL A 231 38.26 -7.59 1.26
C VAL A 231 38.45 -6.44 2.26
N SER A 232 39.23 -5.46 1.85
CA SER A 232 39.59 -4.26 2.59
C SER A 232 38.45 -3.22 2.75
N VAL A 233 37.29 -3.65 3.26
CA VAL A 233 36.14 -2.76 3.47
C VAL A 233 36.36 -1.72 4.59
N PRO A 234 35.76 -0.51 4.48
CA PRO A 234 35.94 0.56 5.48
C PRO A 234 35.10 0.36 6.75
N SER A 235 34.09 -0.52 6.73
CA SER A 235 33.30 -0.85 7.91
C SER A 235 32.71 -2.26 7.82
N ARG A 236 32.22 -2.80 8.95
CA ARG A 236 31.73 -4.18 9.08
C ARG A 236 30.26 -4.18 9.52
N PRO A 237 29.32 -3.92 8.60
CA PRO A 237 27.88 -4.00 8.86
C PRO A 237 27.46 -5.42 9.27
N ARG A 238 26.37 -5.55 10.02
CA ARG A 238 25.78 -6.85 10.34
C ARG A 238 24.36 -6.97 9.80
N GLN A 239 24.07 -8.09 9.14
CA GLN A 239 22.74 -8.41 8.62
C GLN A 239 21.79 -8.92 9.72
N TYR A 240 20.54 -8.46 9.67
CA TYR A 240 19.43 -8.92 10.50
C TYR A 240 18.18 -9.08 9.66
N GLU A 241 17.48 -10.20 9.83
CA GLU A 241 16.31 -10.54 9.03
C GLU A 241 15.00 -10.39 9.81
N PHE A 242 13.94 -9.98 9.12
CA PHE A 242 12.57 -9.98 9.66
C PHE A 242 11.57 -10.60 8.69
N ALA A 243 10.46 -11.10 9.23
CA ALA A 243 9.38 -11.63 8.42
C ALA A 243 8.66 -10.53 7.64
N ARG A 244 8.52 -10.73 6.33
CA ARG A 244 7.74 -9.87 5.44
C ARG A 244 6.31 -9.72 5.92
N LEU A 245 5.67 -8.62 5.55
CA LEU A 245 4.22 -8.47 5.71
C LEU A 245 3.50 -9.29 4.65
N ASN A 246 2.51 -10.08 5.07
CA ASN A 246 1.48 -10.61 4.19
C ASN A 246 0.12 -10.14 4.71
N LEU A 247 -0.76 -9.72 3.80
CA LEU A 247 -2.12 -9.27 4.12
C LEU A 247 -3.14 -10.22 3.50
N THR A 248 -4.25 -10.45 4.22
CA THR A 248 -5.39 -11.17 3.65
C THR A 248 -5.98 -10.42 2.44
N TYR A 249 -6.58 -11.14 1.50
CA TYR A 249 -7.24 -10.61 0.30
C TYR A 249 -6.35 -9.74 -0.61
N THR A 250 -5.03 -9.90 -0.50
CA THR A 250 -4.05 -9.02 -1.15
C THR A 250 -2.91 -9.85 -1.74
N VAL A 251 -2.36 -9.41 -2.88
CA VAL A 251 -1.11 -9.93 -3.43
C VAL A 251 -0.03 -8.87 -3.35
N MET A 252 1.19 -9.26 -3.00
CA MET A 252 2.34 -8.33 -2.88
C MET A 252 3.47 -8.70 -3.82
N SER A 253 3.29 -9.77 -4.61
CA SER A 253 4.24 -10.15 -5.65
C SER A 253 4.21 -9.10 -6.76
N LYS A 254 5.34 -8.45 -7.00
CA LYS A 254 5.50 -7.47 -8.07
C LYS A 254 5.11 -8.01 -9.45
N ARG A 255 5.42 -9.28 -9.74
CA ARG A 255 5.01 -9.95 -10.98
C ARG A 255 3.49 -9.96 -11.14
N LEU A 256 2.75 -10.28 -10.08
CA LEU A 256 1.28 -10.30 -10.12
C LEU A 256 0.71 -8.89 -10.20
N LEU A 257 1.28 -7.92 -9.48
CA LEU A 257 0.87 -6.52 -9.55
C LEU A 257 1.04 -5.94 -10.96
N LEU A 258 2.15 -6.25 -11.63
CA LEU A 258 2.39 -5.84 -13.02
C LEU A 258 1.34 -6.44 -13.97
N ILE A 259 0.97 -7.72 -13.77
CA ILE A 259 -0.07 -8.37 -14.58
C ILE A 259 -1.42 -7.68 -14.37
N LEU A 260 -1.80 -7.35 -13.12
CA LEU A 260 -3.05 -6.64 -12.84
C LEU A 260 -3.15 -5.31 -13.60
N VAL A 261 -2.03 -4.57 -13.70
CA VAL A 261 -1.96 -3.31 -14.42
C VAL A 261 -1.99 -3.52 -15.93
N ASN A 262 -1.12 -4.39 -16.47
CA ASN A 262 -0.99 -4.60 -17.92
C ASN A 262 -2.24 -5.22 -18.56
N GLU A 263 -2.97 -6.05 -17.81
CA GLU A 263 -4.23 -6.65 -18.29
C GLU A 263 -5.45 -5.75 -18.05
N GLY A 264 -5.28 -4.54 -17.48
CA GLY A 264 -6.37 -3.60 -17.24
C GLY A 264 -7.37 -4.05 -16.16
N LEU A 265 -6.99 -4.99 -15.29
CA LEU A 265 -7.80 -5.47 -14.16
C LEU A 265 -7.90 -4.40 -13.05
N VAL A 266 -6.91 -3.51 -13.01
CA VAL A 266 -6.91 -2.26 -12.24
C VAL A 266 -6.60 -1.08 -13.16
N SER A 267 -6.94 0.15 -12.75
CA SER A 267 -6.74 1.34 -13.58
C SER A 267 -5.27 1.78 -13.71
N GLY A 268 -4.37 1.18 -12.93
CA GLY A 268 -2.94 1.50 -12.90
C GLY A 268 -2.32 1.21 -11.53
N TRP A 269 -1.03 1.52 -11.37
CA TRP A 269 -0.31 1.32 -10.11
C TRP A 269 -0.87 2.11 -8.94
N ASN A 270 -1.53 3.23 -9.20
CA ASN A 270 -2.16 4.07 -8.19
C ASN A 270 -3.67 3.81 -7.99
N ASP A 271 -4.20 2.72 -8.56
CA ASP A 271 -5.60 2.33 -8.36
C ASP A 271 -5.87 2.14 -6.85
N PRO A 272 -6.96 2.69 -6.28
CA PRO A 272 -7.23 2.60 -4.85
C PRO A 272 -7.54 1.19 -4.30
N ARG A 273 -7.57 0.17 -5.16
CA ARG A 273 -7.62 -1.27 -4.80
C ARG A 273 -6.24 -1.90 -4.71
N MET A 274 -5.22 -1.25 -5.27
CA MET A 274 -3.85 -1.76 -5.26
C MET A 274 -3.21 -1.58 -3.87
N PRO A 275 -2.39 -2.53 -3.42
CA PRO A 275 -1.67 -2.42 -2.15
C PRO A 275 -0.42 -1.52 -2.26
N THR A 276 -0.25 -0.82 -3.37
CA THR A 276 0.82 0.16 -3.57
C THR A 276 0.67 1.32 -2.60
N ILE A 277 1.77 1.96 -2.21
CA ILE A 277 1.71 3.15 -1.34
C ILE A 277 0.95 4.28 -2.06
N SER A 278 1.20 4.46 -3.36
CA SER A 278 0.46 5.41 -4.20
C SER A 278 -1.05 5.10 -4.30
N GLY A 279 -1.44 3.83 -4.41
CA GLY A 279 -2.83 3.38 -4.41
C GLY A 279 -3.52 3.62 -3.06
N ILE A 280 -2.86 3.24 -1.97
CA ILE A 280 -3.31 3.46 -0.59
C ILE A 280 -3.45 4.96 -0.27
N ARG A 281 -2.50 5.78 -0.72
CA ARG A 281 -2.56 7.25 -0.62
C ARG A 281 -3.75 7.82 -1.40
N ARG A 282 -3.95 7.38 -2.65
CA ARG A 282 -5.11 7.78 -3.48
C ARG A 282 -6.44 7.31 -2.86
N ARG A 283 -6.42 6.17 -2.17
CA ARG A 283 -7.56 5.62 -1.47
C ARG A 283 -8.03 6.48 -0.30
N GLY A 284 -7.18 7.36 0.23
CA GLY A 284 -7.51 8.27 1.32
C GLY A 284 -6.91 7.89 2.66
N TYR A 285 -6.07 6.84 2.71
CA TYR A 285 -5.27 6.55 3.90
C TYR A 285 -4.33 7.71 4.22
N THR A 286 -3.92 7.78 5.48
CA THR A 286 -2.97 8.77 5.98
C THR A 286 -1.62 8.11 6.25
N PRO A 287 -0.52 8.86 6.16
CA PRO A 287 0.79 8.31 6.49
C PRO A 287 0.89 7.92 7.97
N SER A 288 0.25 8.66 8.86
CA SER A 288 0.16 8.34 10.29
C SER A 288 -0.53 7.00 10.56
N ALA A 289 -1.64 6.70 9.88
CA ALA A 289 -2.32 5.41 10.02
C ALA A 289 -1.45 4.26 9.50
N ILE A 290 -0.73 4.43 8.39
CA ILE A 290 0.18 3.39 7.89
C ILE A 290 1.34 3.15 8.85
N ARG A 291 1.95 4.21 9.41
CA ARG A 291 3.00 4.09 10.43
C ARG A 291 2.49 3.43 11.71
N ALA A 292 1.29 3.81 12.17
CA ALA A 292 0.65 3.20 13.35
C ALA A 292 0.40 1.71 13.13
N PHE A 293 -0.16 1.34 11.98
CA PHE A 293 -0.35 -0.05 11.58
C PHE A 293 0.98 -0.83 11.60
N CYS A 294 2.03 -0.31 10.96
CA CYS A 294 3.34 -0.97 10.93
C CYS A 294 3.97 -1.14 12.32
N ARG A 295 3.73 -0.19 13.24
CA ARG A 295 4.17 -0.29 14.64
C ARG A 295 3.40 -1.36 15.41
N GLU A 296 2.09 -1.44 15.22
CA GLU A 296 1.23 -2.35 15.99
C GLU A 296 1.35 -3.81 15.55
N ILE A 297 1.58 -4.09 14.26
CA ILE A 297 1.84 -5.47 13.79
C ILE A 297 3.20 -6.03 14.29
N GLY A 298 4.09 -5.15 14.74
CA GLY A 298 5.40 -5.50 15.25
C GLY A 298 6.37 -6.11 14.22
N VAL A 299 7.52 -6.55 14.73
CA VAL A 299 8.60 -7.15 13.95
C VAL A 299 9.00 -8.46 14.61
N ALA A 300 9.00 -9.54 13.83
CA ALA A 300 9.33 -10.89 14.27
C ALA A 300 10.04 -11.65 13.14
N LYS A 301 10.67 -12.79 13.48
CA LYS A 301 11.24 -13.74 12.51
C LYS A 301 10.27 -14.85 12.09
N ALA A 302 9.02 -14.84 12.57
CA ALA A 302 8.01 -15.79 12.15
C ALA A 302 7.11 -15.16 11.08
N ASN A 303 6.94 -15.85 9.95
CA ASN A 303 5.99 -15.45 8.92
C ASN A 303 4.57 -15.47 9.49
N SER A 304 3.84 -14.38 9.29
CA SER A 304 2.44 -14.26 9.69
C SER A 304 1.62 -13.57 8.61
N MET A 305 0.32 -13.90 8.60
CA MET A 305 -0.67 -13.24 7.77
C MET A 305 -1.49 -12.29 8.64
N VAL A 306 -1.44 -11.00 8.32
CA VAL A 306 -2.20 -9.96 9.01
C VAL A 306 -3.55 -9.80 8.32
N ASP A 307 -4.63 -9.74 9.10
CA ASP A 307 -5.97 -9.47 8.59
C ASP A 307 -6.08 -8.00 8.14
N ILE A 308 -6.53 -7.77 6.91
CA ILE A 308 -6.69 -6.42 6.34
C ILE A 308 -7.68 -5.57 7.15
N GLU A 309 -8.62 -6.19 7.87
CA GLU A 309 -9.53 -5.47 8.76
C GLU A 309 -8.81 -4.73 9.88
N PHE A 310 -7.61 -5.17 10.27
CA PHE A 310 -6.79 -4.43 11.23
C PHE A 310 -6.28 -3.11 10.63
N LEU A 311 -5.83 -3.14 9.37
CA LEU A 311 -5.46 -1.91 8.65
C LEU A 311 -6.67 -0.97 8.49
N HIS A 312 -7.86 -1.53 8.22
CA HIS A 312 -9.11 -0.76 8.18
C HIS A 312 -9.47 -0.18 9.55
N HIS A 313 -9.26 -0.92 10.63
CA HIS A 313 -9.48 -0.42 12.00
C HIS A 313 -8.59 0.79 12.31
N VAL A 314 -7.28 0.71 12.05
CA VAL A 314 -6.34 1.80 12.35
C VAL A 314 -6.74 3.10 11.65
N ILE A 315 -7.07 3.06 10.37
CA ILE A 315 -7.52 4.27 9.66
C ILE A 315 -8.89 4.76 10.13
N ARG A 316 -9.82 3.87 10.52
CA ARG A 316 -11.12 4.28 11.07
C ARG A 316 -10.96 5.04 12.38
N GLU A 317 -10.08 4.59 13.28
CA GLU A 317 -9.86 5.28 14.55
C GLU A 317 -9.26 6.67 14.34
N GLU A 318 -8.30 6.82 13.41
CA GLU A 318 -7.73 8.13 13.10
C GLU A 318 -8.76 9.07 12.44
N LEU A 319 -9.50 8.60 11.44
CA LEU A 319 -10.48 9.43 10.75
C LEU A 319 -11.71 9.73 11.62
N ASN A 320 -12.01 8.90 12.62
CA ASN A 320 -13.06 9.21 13.59
C ASN A 320 -12.72 10.45 14.42
N SER A 321 -11.47 10.65 14.82
CA SER A 321 -11.11 11.86 15.57
C SER A 321 -10.99 13.08 14.67
N ASP A 322 -10.50 12.93 13.44
CA ASP A 322 -10.10 14.06 12.59
C ASP A 322 -11.15 14.50 11.55
N ALA A 323 -11.90 13.56 10.94
CA ALA A 323 -12.71 13.88 9.76
C ALA A 323 -14.01 14.64 10.10
N LYS A 324 -14.32 15.66 9.29
CA LYS A 324 -15.60 16.36 9.35
C LYS A 324 -16.74 15.44 8.91
N ARG A 325 -17.85 15.46 9.63
CA ARG A 325 -19.08 14.72 9.37
C ARG A 325 -19.97 15.52 8.44
N VAL A 326 -20.28 14.94 7.29
CA VAL A 326 -21.05 15.58 6.21
C VAL A 326 -22.14 14.62 5.71
N MET A 327 -23.19 15.16 5.09
CA MET A 327 -24.25 14.37 4.49
C MET A 327 -24.00 14.15 3.00
N ALA A 328 -24.11 12.90 2.59
CA ALA A 328 -24.08 12.49 1.20
C ALA A 328 -25.06 11.34 1.04
N VAL A 329 -25.95 11.45 0.06
CA VAL A 329 -26.90 10.41 -0.31
C VAL A 329 -26.36 9.69 -1.53
N LEU A 330 -26.02 8.41 -1.37
CA LEU A 330 -25.35 7.63 -2.42
C LEU A 330 -26.33 7.09 -3.44
N GLU A 331 -27.49 6.60 -2.98
CA GLU A 331 -28.56 6.07 -3.81
C GLU A 331 -29.84 6.88 -3.54
N PRO A 332 -30.04 8.03 -4.21
CA PRO A 332 -31.09 8.97 -3.85
C PRO A 332 -32.49 8.39 -4.10
N LEU A 333 -33.33 8.56 -3.09
CA LEU A 333 -34.79 8.42 -3.14
C LEU A 333 -35.41 9.77 -2.79
N LYS A 334 -36.27 10.28 -3.68
CA LYS A 334 -36.89 11.60 -3.52
C LYS A 334 -37.94 11.56 -2.40
N VAL A 335 -37.94 12.58 -1.55
CA VAL A 335 -38.92 12.81 -0.49
C VAL A 335 -39.50 14.21 -0.66
N VAL A 336 -40.83 14.32 -0.65
CA VAL A 336 -41.54 15.60 -0.69
C VAL A 336 -42.32 15.79 0.61
N ILE A 337 -42.00 16.85 1.34
CA ILE A 337 -42.66 17.19 2.61
C ILE A 337 -43.89 18.05 2.33
N GLU A 338 -45.07 17.45 2.34
CA GLU A 338 -46.31 18.05 1.83
C GLU A 338 -46.78 19.27 2.62
N ASN A 339 -46.56 19.27 3.93
CA ASN A 339 -46.91 20.39 4.82
C ASN A 339 -45.77 21.40 5.02
N TYR A 340 -44.65 21.29 4.28
CA TYR A 340 -43.60 22.32 4.26
C TYR A 340 -43.88 23.34 3.13
N PRO A 341 -43.83 24.66 3.39
CA PRO A 341 -44.15 25.67 2.38
C PRO A 341 -43.28 25.59 1.12
N GLU A 342 -43.91 25.69 -0.05
CA GLU A 342 -43.20 25.70 -1.33
C GLU A 342 -42.31 26.94 -1.47
N GLY A 343 -41.11 26.79 -2.05
CA GLY A 343 -40.13 27.86 -2.21
C GLY A 343 -39.42 28.31 -0.93
N LYS A 344 -39.85 27.85 0.26
CA LYS A 344 -39.16 28.14 1.51
C LYS A 344 -37.89 27.30 1.63
N THR A 345 -36.79 27.95 2.00
CA THR A 345 -35.54 27.30 2.40
C THR A 345 -35.14 27.79 3.78
N GLU A 346 -34.71 26.88 4.64
CA GLU A 346 -34.27 27.16 6.00
C GLU A 346 -32.85 26.65 6.20
N MET A 347 -32.00 27.45 6.86
CA MET A 347 -30.64 27.03 7.19
C MET A 347 -30.62 26.37 8.56
N ILE A 348 -30.16 25.12 8.58
CA ILE A 348 -30.03 24.28 9.77
C ILE A 348 -28.56 24.22 10.16
N GLU A 349 -28.27 24.59 11.39
CA GLU A 349 -26.92 24.47 11.93
C GLU A 349 -26.61 22.99 12.28
N ALA A 350 -25.45 22.51 11.84
CA ALA A 350 -24.95 21.17 12.12
C ALA A 350 -23.50 21.20 12.59
N GLU A 351 -23.16 20.43 13.64
CA GLU A 351 -21.76 20.29 14.05
C GLU A 351 -20.91 19.59 12.98
N ASN A 352 -19.67 20.06 12.78
CA ASN A 352 -18.73 19.45 11.85
C ASN A 352 -18.11 18.18 12.43
N ASN A 353 -17.78 18.17 13.73
CA ASN A 353 -17.19 17.02 14.38
C ASN A 353 -17.62 16.97 15.85
N PRO A 354 -18.40 15.97 16.28
CA PRO A 354 -18.83 15.84 17.67
C PRO A 354 -17.68 15.67 18.67
N GLU A 355 -16.52 15.17 18.23
CA GLU A 355 -15.33 14.97 19.08
C GLU A 355 -14.42 16.20 19.11
N ARG A 356 -14.62 17.16 18.19
CA ARG A 356 -13.80 18.36 18.03
C ARG A 356 -14.66 19.62 17.85
N PRO A 357 -15.24 20.17 18.94
CA PRO A 357 -16.08 21.37 18.88
C PRO A 357 -15.39 22.57 18.23
N GLU A 358 -14.06 22.63 18.25
CA GLU A 358 -13.25 23.66 17.59
C GLU A 358 -13.35 23.64 16.05
N ASP A 359 -13.78 22.53 15.45
CA ASP A 359 -14.06 22.45 14.02
C ASP A 359 -15.35 23.21 13.63
N GLY A 360 -16.08 23.72 14.63
CA GLY A 360 -17.23 24.61 14.47
C GLY A 360 -18.46 23.93 13.88
N THR A 361 -19.38 24.76 13.38
CA THR A 361 -20.64 24.34 12.76
C THR A 361 -20.65 24.73 11.28
N ARG A 362 -21.61 24.15 10.54
CA ARG A 362 -21.93 24.55 9.17
C ARG A 362 -23.44 24.68 9.01
N GLN A 363 -23.85 25.35 7.94
CA GLN A 363 -25.27 25.59 7.64
C GLN A 363 -25.72 24.65 6.51
N LEU A 364 -26.79 23.91 6.75
CA LEU A 364 -27.40 22.97 5.82
C LEU A 364 -28.76 23.49 5.34
N PRO A 365 -29.00 23.67 4.03
CA PRO A 365 -30.30 24.09 3.56
C PRO A 365 -31.31 22.95 3.67
N PHE A 366 -32.42 23.23 4.31
CA PHE A 366 -33.60 22.38 4.38
C PHE A 366 -34.70 22.97 3.51
N SER A 367 -35.37 22.11 2.74
CA SER A 367 -36.41 22.50 1.79
C SER A 367 -37.53 21.47 1.75
N ARG A 368 -38.62 21.81 1.05
CA ARG A 368 -39.75 20.90 0.79
C ARG A 368 -39.33 19.58 0.14
N GLU A 369 -38.41 19.63 -0.82
CA GLU A 369 -37.92 18.46 -1.54
C GLU A 369 -36.53 18.05 -1.03
N LEU A 370 -36.38 16.78 -0.66
CA LEU A 370 -35.17 16.20 -0.11
C LEU A 370 -34.83 14.89 -0.82
N TYR A 371 -33.59 14.43 -0.65
CA TYR A 371 -33.16 13.07 -0.94
C TYR A 371 -32.75 12.37 0.36
N ILE A 372 -33.09 11.09 0.46
CA ILE A 372 -32.61 10.14 1.46
C ILE A 372 -32.02 8.92 0.75
N GLU A 373 -31.35 8.02 1.47
CA GLU A 373 -30.93 6.76 0.86
C GLU A 373 -32.12 5.89 0.52
N ARG A 374 -32.05 5.22 -0.63
CA ARG A 374 -33.04 4.23 -1.04
C ARG A 374 -33.21 3.12 -0.02
N GLU A 375 -32.12 2.68 0.62
CA GLU A 375 -32.14 1.66 1.67
C GLU A 375 -32.72 2.13 3.02
N ASP A 376 -33.01 3.42 3.16
CA ASP A 376 -33.64 3.98 4.36
C ASP A 376 -35.16 3.88 4.35
N PHE A 377 -35.74 3.37 3.26
CA PHE A 377 -37.17 3.14 3.12
C PHE A 377 -37.50 1.67 2.84
N MET A 378 -38.56 1.18 3.48
CA MET A 378 -39.11 -0.15 3.20
C MET A 378 -40.63 -0.14 3.44
N GLU A 379 -41.41 -0.60 2.46
CA GLU A 379 -42.88 -0.68 2.58
C GLU A 379 -43.30 -1.68 3.66
N GLU A 380 -42.68 -2.86 3.66
CA GLU A 380 -42.94 -3.94 4.61
C GLU A 380 -41.69 -4.20 5.47
N PRO A 381 -41.46 -3.39 6.52
CA PRO A 381 -40.23 -3.46 7.30
C PRO A 381 -40.22 -4.67 8.25
N PRO A 382 -39.08 -5.39 8.40
CA PRO A 382 -38.94 -6.36 9.48
C PRO A 382 -38.92 -5.65 10.84
N LYS A 383 -39.23 -6.38 11.93
CA LYS A 383 -39.37 -5.80 13.30
C LYS A 383 -38.16 -4.96 13.77
N LYS A 384 -36.95 -5.24 13.28
CA LYS A 384 -35.70 -4.54 13.63
C LYS A 384 -35.31 -3.41 12.66
N PHE A 385 -36.17 -3.07 11.71
CA PHE A 385 -35.94 -1.94 10.81
C PHE A 385 -36.46 -0.66 11.44
N PHE A 386 -35.55 0.23 11.86
CA PHE A 386 -35.91 1.48 12.56
C PHE A 386 -36.02 2.70 11.63
N ARG A 387 -35.80 2.51 10.34
CA ARG A 387 -35.81 3.56 9.31
C ARG A 387 -37.25 3.82 8.82
N LEU A 388 -37.41 4.54 7.71
CA LEU A 388 -38.71 5.03 7.25
C LEU A 388 -39.56 3.92 6.63
N SER A 389 -40.84 3.89 6.99
CA SER A 389 -41.86 3.00 6.40
C SER A 389 -43.21 3.73 6.40
N PRO A 390 -44.20 3.27 5.63
CA PRO A 390 -45.53 3.89 5.64
C PRO A 390 -46.10 4.01 7.07
N GLY A 391 -46.57 5.21 7.42
CA GLY A 391 -47.15 5.53 8.73
C GLY A 391 -46.16 5.58 9.90
N LYS A 392 -44.86 5.39 9.66
CA LYS A 392 -43.83 5.43 10.70
C LYS A 392 -43.03 6.72 10.65
N GLU A 393 -42.76 7.24 11.84
CA GLU A 393 -41.96 8.44 12.02
C GLU A 393 -40.46 8.13 12.12
N VAL A 394 -39.64 8.97 11.48
CA VAL A 394 -38.16 8.90 11.53
C VAL A 394 -37.58 10.30 11.74
N ARG A 395 -36.39 10.38 12.33
CA ARG A 395 -35.67 11.64 12.49
C ARG A 395 -34.79 11.91 11.28
N LEU A 396 -34.87 13.11 10.72
CA LEU A 396 -33.84 13.65 9.84
C LEU A 396 -32.74 14.30 10.70
N LYS A 397 -31.48 13.87 10.54
CA LYS A 397 -30.35 14.35 11.35
C LYS A 397 -30.26 15.88 11.32
N HIS A 398 -30.15 16.50 12.50
CA HIS A 398 -30.19 17.96 12.75
C HIS A 398 -31.50 18.70 12.42
N ALA A 399 -32.47 18.05 11.78
CA ALA A 399 -33.65 18.71 11.24
C ALA A 399 -34.92 18.38 12.01
N TYR A 400 -35.86 17.67 11.39
CA TYR A 400 -37.20 17.41 11.92
C TYR A 400 -37.50 15.92 11.96
N LEU A 401 -38.59 15.57 12.65
CA LEU A 401 -39.25 14.29 12.50
C LEU A 401 -40.16 14.32 11.26
N ILE A 402 -40.12 13.25 10.47
CA ILE A 402 -40.99 13.08 9.30
C ILE A 402 -41.74 11.74 9.37
N THR A 403 -42.96 11.71 8.84
CA THR A 403 -43.79 10.52 8.70
C THR A 403 -44.16 10.31 7.23
N CYS A 404 -43.96 9.11 6.70
CA CYS A 404 -44.36 8.77 5.33
C CYS A 404 -45.87 8.53 5.24
N THR A 405 -46.53 9.32 4.40
CA THR A 405 -47.99 9.27 4.15
C THR A 405 -48.34 8.52 2.88
N GLU A 406 -47.51 8.64 1.83
CA GLU A 406 -47.75 8.02 0.54
C GLU A 406 -46.45 7.55 -0.13
N VAL A 407 -46.55 6.49 -0.94
CA VAL A 407 -45.45 5.88 -1.69
C VAL A 407 -45.80 5.94 -3.17
N ILE A 408 -45.01 6.68 -3.94
CA ILE A 408 -45.20 6.82 -5.38
C ILE A 408 -44.29 5.84 -6.11
N LYS A 409 -44.88 5.06 -7.02
CA LYS A 409 -44.19 4.03 -7.81
C LYS A 409 -44.23 4.37 -9.29
N ASN A 410 -43.21 3.92 -10.02
CA ASN A 410 -43.22 3.95 -11.49
C ASN A 410 -44.04 2.79 -12.07
N GLU A 411 -44.12 2.72 -13.41
CA GLU A 411 -44.85 1.66 -14.13
C GLU A 411 -44.30 0.25 -13.86
N GLU A 412 -43.03 0.14 -13.47
CA GLU A 412 -42.35 -1.12 -13.14
C GLU A 412 -42.53 -1.53 -11.66
N GLY A 413 -43.23 -0.71 -10.88
CA GLY A 413 -43.50 -0.95 -9.46
C GLY A 413 -42.37 -0.53 -8.51
N GLU A 414 -41.33 0.15 -9.02
CA GLU A 414 -40.24 0.67 -8.20
C GLU A 414 -40.64 1.97 -7.50
N VAL A 415 -40.21 2.13 -6.25
CA VAL A 415 -40.45 3.35 -5.47
C VAL A 415 -39.56 4.48 -6.00
N VAL A 416 -40.19 5.55 -6.49
CA VAL A 416 -39.51 6.72 -7.08
C VAL A 416 -39.59 7.96 -6.21
N GLU A 417 -40.64 8.09 -5.40
CA GLU A 417 -40.85 9.24 -4.55
C GLU A 417 -41.68 8.87 -3.31
N LEU A 418 -41.37 9.50 -2.18
CA LEU A 418 -42.14 9.39 -0.94
C LEU A 418 -42.79 10.73 -0.63
N ARG A 419 -44.07 10.69 -0.28
CA ARG A 419 -44.76 11.84 0.33
C ARG A 419 -44.70 11.70 1.84
N CYS A 420 -44.28 12.77 2.49
CA CYS A 420 -44.11 12.81 3.93
C CYS A 420 -44.75 14.07 4.50
N VAL A 421 -45.05 14.03 5.79
CA VAL A 421 -45.34 15.22 6.59
C VAL A 421 -44.27 15.37 7.66
N TYR A 422 -43.90 16.61 7.99
CA TYR A 422 -42.97 16.91 9.09
C TYR A 422 -43.70 17.45 10.30
N ASP A 423 -43.11 17.29 11.49
CA ASP A 423 -43.54 17.95 12.71
C ASP A 423 -42.80 19.30 12.89
N PRO A 424 -43.48 20.46 12.78
CA PRO A 424 -42.87 21.78 12.95
C PRO A 424 -42.28 22.04 14.33
N GLU A 425 -42.80 21.38 15.37
CA GLU A 425 -42.34 21.56 16.75
C GLU A 425 -41.07 20.74 17.04
N SER A 426 -40.68 19.86 16.11
CA SER A 426 -39.56 18.91 16.29
C SER A 426 -38.19 19.40 15.81
N ARG A 427 -37.99 20.73 15.69
CA ARG A 427 -36.74 21.31 15.17
C ARG A 427 -35.54 20.88 16.03
N GLY A 428 -34.50 20.36 15.39
CA GLY A 428 -33.33 19.75 16.04
C GLY A 428 -33.46 18.23 16.23
N GLY A 429 -34.62 17.65 15.92
CA GLY A 429 -34.86 16.21 15.94
C GLY A 429 -35.47 15.68 17.25
N GLU A 430 -35.86 16.54 18.19
CA GLU A 430 -36.56 16.13 19.41
C GLU A 430 -38.00 16.64 19.39
N ALA A 431 -38.95 15.78 19.74
CA ALA A 431 -40.35 16.17 19.86
C ALA A 431 -40.61 16.71 21.28
N PRO A 432 -41.22 17.90 21.43
CA PRO A 432 -41.51 18.49 22.75
C PRO A 432 -42.50 17.66 23.59
N ASP A 433 -43.28 16.79 22.94
CA ASP A 433 -44.25 15.88 23.56
C ASP A 433 -43.61 14.62 24.19
N GLY A 434 -42.28 14.46 24.07
CA GLY A 434 -41.51 13.37 24.66
C GLY A 434 -41.54 12.04 23.88
N ARG A 435 -42.14 11.98 22.68
CA ARG A 435 -42.16 10.74 21.88
C ARG A 435 -40.76 10.38 21.38
N ARG A 436 -40.42 9.09 21.49
CA ARG A 436 -39.08 8.58 21.14
C ARG A 436 -39.07 7.94 19.76
N VAL A 437 -38.38 8.58 18.83
CA VAL A 437 -38.11 8.05 17.50
C VAL A 437 -36.78 7.31 17.49
N LYS A 438 -36.78 6.07 16.98
CA LYS A 438 -35.62 5.16 17.03
C LYS A 438 -34.65 5.34 15.86
N GLY A 439 -35.14 5.71 14.68
CA GLY A 439 -34.31 5.87 13.47
C GLY A 439 -33.87 7.31 13.28
N THR A 440 -32.64 7.50 12.81
CA THR A 440 -32.13 8.80 12.36
C THR A 440 -31.47 8.62 11.00
N LEU A 441 -31.91 9.39 10.01
CA LEU A 441 -31.45 9.35 8.62
C LEU A 441 -30.63 10.62 8.32
N HIS A 442 -29.60 10.46 7.51
CA HIS A 442 -29.02 11.60 6.80
C HIS A 442 -29.88 11.92 5.57
N TRP A 443 -29.76 13.15 5.08
CA TRP A 443 -30.58 13.67 4.01
C TRP A 443 -29.85 14.81 3.31
N VAL A 444 -30.26 15.15 2.10
CA VAL A 444 -29.76 16.34 1.39
C VAL A 444 -30.92 17.05 0.72
N SER A 445 -30.94 18.39 0.72
CA SER A 445 -31.94 19.16 -0.03
C SER A 445 -31.84 18.90 -1.53
N ALA A 446 -32.96 18.59 -2.18
CA ALA A 446 -32.98 18.29 -3.61
C ALA A 446 -32.67 19.52 -4.47
N ALA A 447 -33.00 20.73 -3.99
CA ALA A 447 -32.78 21.98 -4.70
C ALA A 447 -31.33 22.51 -4.59
N HIS A 448 -30.61 22.14 -3.53
CA HIS A 448 -29.29 22.67 -3.22
C HIS A 448 -28.17 21.62 -3.28
N GLY A 449 -28.52 20.34 -3.27
CA GLY A 449 -27.55 19.25 -3.28
C GLY A 449 -26.71 19.22 -4.56
N GLU A 450 -25.43 18.88 -4.40
CA GLU A 450 -24.47 18.83 -5.49
C GLU A 450 -24.35 17.39 -6.01
N ARG A 451 -24.36 17.21 -7.33
CA ARG A 451 -24.19 15.89 -7.94
C ARG A 451 -22.73 15.47 -7.89
N ALA A 452 -22.47 14.22 -7.56
CA ALA A 452 -21.12 13.68 -7.51
C ALA A 452 -21.04 12.22 -7.96
N GLU A 453 -19.83 11.83 -8.37
CA GLU A 453 -19.44 10.45 -8.55
C GLU A 453 -18.83 9.92 -7.24
N VAL A 454 -19.33 8.79 -6.74
CA VAL A 454 -18.78 8.13 -5.55
C VAL A 454 -18.32 6.72 -5.91
N ARG A 455 -17.05 6.43 -5.61
CA ARG A 455 -16.40 5.15 -5.87
C ARG A 455 -16.32 4.35 -4.57
N LEU A 456 -17.14 3.32 -4.49
CA LEU A 456 -17.16 2.38 -3.39
C LEU A 456 -16.26 1.21 -3.75
N TYR A 457 -15.19 1.00 -3.01
CA TYR A 457 -14.37 -0.17 -3.23
C TYR A 457 -14.49 -1.17 -2.09
N ASP A 458 -14.13 -2.39 -2.43
CA ASP A 458 -14.05 -3.57 -1.57
C ASP A 458 -12.69 -4.26 -1.74
N HIS A 459 -12.50 -5.42 -1.11
CA HIS A 459 -11.34 -6.28 -1.32
C HIS A 459 -11.15 -6.60 -2.81
N LEU A 460 -9.91 -6.50 -3.31
CA LEU A 460 -9.59 -6.83 -4.70
C LEU A 460 -9.75 -8.32 -5.01
N PHE A 461 -9.52 -9.16 -4.00
CA PHE A 461 -9.66 -10.61 -4.11
C PHE A 461 -10.73 -11.14 -3.17
N THR A 462 -11.44 -12.18 -3.59
CA THR A 462 -12.47 -12.89 -2.80
C THR A 462 -11.87 -13.92 -1.83
N ARG A 463 -10.66 -14.41 -2.11
CA ARG A 463 -9.97 -15.39 -1.27
C ARG A 463 -9.14 -14.70 -0.19
N ARG A 464 -9.32 -15.15 1.06
CA ARG A 464 -8.62 -14.61 2.24
C ARG A 464 -7.11 -14.79 2.15
N ASP A 465 -6.63 -15.97 1.78
CA ASP A 465 -5.20 -16.25 1.58
C ASP A 465 -4.91 -16.44 0.09
N MET A 466 -4.19 -15.47 -0.50
CA MET A 466 -3.80 -15.50 -1.91
C MET A 466 -2.48 -16.23 -2.16
N SER A 467 -1.80 -16.71 -1.11
CA SER A 467 -0.59 -17.53 -1.22
C SER A 467 -0.89 -19.02 -1.33
N ASP A 468 -2.06 -19.45 -0.87
CA ASP A 468 -2.54 -20.83 -0.95
C ASP A 468 -3.72 -20.94 -1.94
N LEU A 469 -3.39 -21.01 -3.23
CA LEU A 469 -4.39 -21.16 -4.30
C LEU A 469 -4.74 -22.64 -4.51
N GLU A 470 -6.03 -22.91 -4.75
CA GLU A 470 -6.50 -24.26 -5.12
C GLU A 470 -5.85 -24.76 -6.41
N GLU A 471 -5.63 -26.08 -6.49
CA GLU A 471 -5.02 -26.73 -7.63
C GLU A 471 -5.79 -26.44 -8.93
N GLY A 472 -5.07 -26.07 -9.99
CA GLY A 472 -5.65 -25.70 -11.28
C GLY A 472 -6.26 -24.29 -11.36
N LYS A 473 -6.38 -23.56 -10.23
CA LYS A 473 -6.83 -22.16 -10.21
C LYS A 473 -5.66 -21.18 -10.19
N THR A 474 -5.94 -19.97 -10.65
CA THR A 474 -5.00 -18.85 -10.70
C THR A 474 -5.54 -17.68 -9.87
N PHE A 475 -4.73 -16.62 -9.70
CA PHE A 475 -5.20 -15.41 -9.01
C PHE A 475 -6.40 -14.75 -9.71
N ARG A 476 -6.59 -14.99 -11.03
CA ARG A 476 -7.67 -14.39 -11.83
C ARG A 476 -9.04 -14.90 -11.41
N ASP A 477 -9.11 -16.17 -10.99
CA ASP A 477 -10.34 -16.83 -10.54
C ASP A 477 -10.88 -16.24 -9.23
N TYR A 478 -10.06 -15.45 -8.53
CA TYR A 478 -10.40 -14.86 -7.24
C TYR A 478 -10.51 -13.34 -7.30
N ILE A 479 -10.47 -12.71 -8.48
CA ILE A 479 -10.72 -11.27 -8.59
C ILE A 479 -12.17 -10.98 -8.19
N ASN A 480 -12.35 -10.02 -7.29
CA ASN A 480 -13.68 -9.63 -6.84
C ASN A 480 -14.33 -8.69 -7.89
N PRO A 481 -15.42 -9.10 -8.55
CA PRO A 481 -16.12 -8.24 -9.50
C PRO A 481 -16.73 -7.00 -8.84
N ASP A 482 -17.04 -7.08 -7.54
CA ASP A 482 -17.59 -5.98 -6.74
C ASP A 482 -16.49 -5.15 -6.04
N SER A 483 -15.21 -5.37 -6.38
CA SER A 483 -14.08 -4.61 -5.81
C SER A 483 -14.16 -3.10 -6.07
N LEU A 484 -14.95 -2.67 -7.08
CA LEU A 484 -15.26 -1.28 -7.35
C LEU A 484 -16.70 -1.14 -7.89
N ARG A 485 -17.53 -0.39 -7.16
CA ARG A 485 -18.83 0.10 -7.61
C ARG A 485 -18.78 1.62 -7.75
N THR A 486 -19.06 2.13 -8.94
CA THR A 486 -19.10 3.56 -9.23
C THR A 486 -20.54 4.05 -9.29
N LEU A 487 -20.92 4.91 -8.36
CA LEU A 487 -22.23 5.54 -8.29
C LEU A 487 -22.13 6.96 -8.88
N LYS A 488 -22.91 7.25 -9.93
CA LYS A 488 -22.79 8.52 -10.69
C LYS A 488 -23.82 9.59 -10.31
N ASN A 489 -24.84 9.20 -9.56
CA ASN A 489 -25.99 10.04 -9.25
C ASN A 489 -26.09 10.35 -7.76
N CYS A 490 -24.96 10.37 -7.04
CA CYS A 490 -24.95 10.71 -5.63
C CYS A 490 -25.23 12.19 -5.44
N ILE A 491 -25.85 12.55 -4.32
CA ILE A 491 -26.19 13.92 -3.96
C ILE A 491 -25.47 14.28 -2.66
N LEU A 492 -24.57 15.25 -2.73
CA LEU A 492 -23.79 15.76 -1.61
C LEU A 492 -24.44 17.00 -1.01
N GLU A 493 -24.28 17.21 0.30
CA GLU A 493 -24.62 18.52 0.87
C GLU A 493 -23.80 19.65 0.21
N PRO A 494 -24.33 20.88 0.12
CA PRO A 494 -23.67 21.96 -0.61
C PRO A 494 -22.29 22.31 -0.04
N GLY A 495 -21.38 22.70 -0.93
CA GLY A 495 -20.00 23.09 -0.60
C GLY A 495 -18.99 21.94 -0.62
N LEU A 496 -19.44 20.68 -0.63
CA LEU A 496 -18.53 19.52 -0.71
C LEU A 496 -17.84 19.41 -2.07
N GLY A 497 -18.45 19.88 -3.15
CA GLY A 497 -17.85 19.84 -4.49
C GLY A 497 -16.60 20.67 -4.64
N ALA A 498 -16.36 21.62 -3.73
CA ALA A 498 -15.15 22.43 -3.67
C ALA A 498 -14.01 21.80 -2.83
N ALA A 499 -14.20 20.56 -2.34
CA ALA A 499 -13.20 19.87 -1.54
C ALA A 499 -11.87 19.72 -2.30
N SER A 500 -10.77 20.00 -1.61
CA SER A 500 -9.45 19.86 -2.22
C SER A 500 -9.09 18.37 -2.39
N PRO A 501 -8.31 17.98 -3.41
CA PRO A 501 -7.88 16.59 -3.56
C PRO A 501 -7.23 16.04 -2.28
N ARG A 502 -7.70 14.85 -1.87
CA ARG A 502 -7.35 14.15 -0.62
C ARG A 502 -7.90 14.74 0.67
N GLU A 503 -8.72 15.79 0.62
CA GLU A 503 -9.51 16.22 1.78
C GLU A 503 -10.47 15.09 2.18
N ARG A 504 -10.61 14.86 3.49
CA ARG A 504 -11.24 13.65 4.04
C ARG A 504 -12.48 14.02 4.84
N PHE A 505 -13.51 13.20 4.68
CA PHE A 505 -14.80 13.40 5.30
C PHE A 505 -15.37 12.08 5.80
N GLN A 506 -16.18 12.15 6.85
CA GLN A 506 -17.09 11.07 7.19
C GLN A 506 -18.45 11.37 6.55
N PHE A 507 -18.84 10.60 5.54
CA PHE A 507 -20.21 10.62 5.06
C PHE A 507 -21.06 9.88 6.07
N LEU A 508 -22.00 10.60 6.70
CA LEU A 508 -22.80 10.06 7.80
C LEU A 508 -23.42 8.72 7.42
N ARG A 509 -23.27 7.73 8.31
CA ARG A 509 -23.75 6.33 8.14
C ARG A 509 -23.13 5.53 6.99
N GLN A 510 -22.39 6.14 6.07
CA GLN A 510 -21.83 5.46 4.90
C GLN A 510 -20.38 5.01 5.12
N GLY A 511 -19.53 5.88 5.66
CA GLY A 511 -18.10 5.60 5.79
C GLY A 511 -17.24 6.85 5.77
N TYR A 512 -15.94 6.63 5.63
CA TYR A 512 -14.97 7.69 5.41
C TYR A 512 -14.59 7.75 3.93
N PHE A 513 -14.51 8.97 3.42
CA PHE A 513 -14.30 9.27 2.01
C PHE A 513 -13.21 10.33 1.87
N CYS A 514 -12.58 10.36 0.70
CA CYS A 514 -11.71 11.46 0.31
C CYS A 514 -12.04 11.95 -1.11
N ALA A 515 -11.83 13.24 -1.38
CA ALA A 515 -11.91 13.77 -2.73
C ALA A 515 -10.77 13.18 -3.58
N ASP A 516 -11.10 12.52 -4.69
CA ASP A 516 -10.11 11.96 -5.62
C ASP A 516 -9.50 13.06 -6.48
N ARG A 517 -8.28 12.83 -6.98
CA ARG A 517 -7.60 13.73 -7.92
C ARG A 517 -8.37 13.93 -9.24
N ASP A 518 -9.24 12.99 -9.60
CA ASP A 518 -10.09 13.08 -10.79
C ASP A 518 -11.26 14.06 -10.62
N SER A 519 -11.43 14.63 -9.42
CA SER A 519 -12.45 15.64 -9.13
C SER A 519 -12.24 16.88 -9.97
N THR A 520 -13.33 17.40 -10.51
CA THR A 520 -13.40 18.69 -11.20
C THR A 520 -14.52 19.52 -10.59
N PRO A 521 -14.52 20.86 -10.74
CA PRO A 521 -15.60 21.71 -10.20
C PRO A 521 -17.02 21.26 -10.63
N ASP A 522 -17.16 20.75 -11.86
CA ASP A 522 -18.45 20.30 -12.41
C ASP A 522 -18.76 18.82 -12.09
N ARG A 523 -17.76 18.04 -11.69
CA ARG A 523 -17.88 16.63 -11.36
C ARG A 523 -16.97 16.28 -10.19
N PRO A 524 -17.44 16.51 -8.94
CA PRO A 524 -16.76 16.03 -7.75
C PRO A 524 -16.70 14.49 -7.74
N VAL A 525 -15.55 13.94 -7.37
CA VAL A 525 -15.33 12.50 -7.31
C VAL A 525 -14.83 12.12 -5.92
N PHE A 526 -15.54 11.23 -5.23
CA PHE A 526 -15.15 10.78 -3.89
C PHE A 526 -14.85 9.29 -3.87
N ASN A 527 -13.71 8.93 -3.27
CA ASN A 527 -13.34 7.53 -3.00
C ASN A 527 -13.75 7.17 -1.58
N ARG A 528 -14.43 6.05 -1.37
CA ARG A 528 -14.65 5.51 -0.01
C ARG A 528 -13.35 4.94 0.54
N THR A 529 -12.62 5.66 1.39
CA THR A 529 -11.45 5.16 2.10
C THR A 529 -11.74 3.85 2.81
N VAL A 530 -12.77 3.84 3.66
CA VAL A 530 -13.19 2.66 4.44
C VAL A 530 -14.64 2.81 4.89
N ALA A 531 -15.40 1.72 4.91
CA ALA A 531 -16.76 1.71 5.45
C ALA A 531 -16.74 1.87 7.00
N LEU A 532 -17.86 2.30 7.59
CA LEU A 532 -18.04 2.25 9.04
C LEU A 532 -18.00 0.79 9.55
N LYS A 533 -17.79 0.58 10.85
CA LYS A 533 -17.91 -0.75 11.45
C LYS A 533 -19.37 -1.23 11.29
N ASP A 534 -19.58 -2.17 10.40
CA ASP A 534 -20.91 -2.76 10.18
C ASP A 534 -21.14 -3.88 11.20
N SER A 535 -21.89 -3.56 12.26
CA SER A 535 -22.38 -4.57 13.23
C SER A 535 -23.57 -5.36 12.69
N TRP A 536 -24.21 -4.90 11.61
CA TRP A 536 -25.45 -5.45 11.05
C TRP A 536 -25.18 -6.53 10.00
N ALA A 537 -24.19 -6.35 9.12
CA ALA A 537 -23.80 -7.37 8.12
C ALA A 537 -23.45 -8.72 8.77
N LYS A 538 -22.76 -8.71 9.93
CA LYS A 538 -22.47 -9.93 10.72
C LYS A 538 -23.72 -10.61 11.29
N THR A 539 -24.80 -9.88 11.49
CA THR A 539 -26.05 -10.40 12.07
C THR A 539 -26.92 -11.02 10.97
N VAL A 540 -27.00 -10.39 9.80
CA VAL A 540 -27.74 -10.91 8.63
C VAL A 540 -27.08 -12.17 8.07
N GLN A 541 -25.73 -12.24 8.03
CA GLN A 541 -25.04 -13.48 7.65
C GLN A 541 -25.34 -14.63 8.62
N LYS A 542 -25.42 -14.36 9.94
CA LYS A 542 -25.79 -15.36 10.94
C LYS A 542 -27.23 -15.87 10.77
N ASP A 543 -28.15 -14.98 10.45
CA ASP A 543 -29.57 -15.33 10.26
C ASP A 543 -29.84 -16.04 8.91
N GLN A 544 -28.93 -15.97 7.94
CA GLN A 544 -28.99 -16.75 6.69
C GLN A 544 -28.28 -18.11 6.77
N THR A 545 -27.42 -18.31 7.77
CA THR A 545 -26.74 -19.60 8.04
C THR A 545 -27.40 -20.44 9.13
N ASN A 546 -28.57 -20.05 9.64
CA ASN A 546 -29.33 -20.80 10.64
C ASN A 546 -30.67 -21.31 10.09
#